data_AF-A0A7S1CD26-F1
#
_entry.id   AF-A0A7S1CD26-F1
#
_cell.length_a   1.000
_cell.length_b   1.000
_cell.length_c   1.000
_cell.angle_alpha   90.00
_cell.angle_beta   90.00
_cell.angle_gamma   90.00
#
_symmetry.space_group_name_H-M   'P 1'
#
loop_
_entity.id
_entity.type
_entity.pdbx_description
1 polymer ?
#
loop_
_entity_poly.entity_id
_entity_poly.type
_entity_poly.pdbx_seq_one_letter_code
_entity_poly.pdbx_strand_id
1 'polypeptide(L)'
;HLAGDAAAVEASVEYCGLLLDAEVTAPALLALTSEILWRRGRLPVGEIGKLLQEATSNPALSGALKERFGGLKKFLESFPDHFVLGRSHRFNPLVYLRASLDEADVRRVLAGGTPAGGGGGGGGG
;
A
#
# COMPACT_ATOMS: atom_id res chain seq x y z
N HIS A 1 -13.61 -27.73 -14.50
CA HIS A 1 -14.08 -26.37 -14.86
C HIS A 1 -12.96 -25.39 -14.50
N LEU A 2 -12.12 -25.03 -15.46
CA LEU A 2 -11.16 -23.93 -15.29
C LEU A 2 -11.92 -22.64 -15.60
N ALA A 3 -12.69 -22.14 -14.64
CA ALA A 3 -13.08 -20.74 -14.64
C ALA A 3 -11.82 -19.97 -14.24
N GLY A 4 -10.96 -19.70 -15.22
CA GLY A 4 -9.83 -18.81 -15.03
C GLY A 4 -10.39 -17.47 -14.58
N ASP A 5 -10.00 -17.04 -13.40
CA ASP A 5 -10.41 -15.76 -12.85
C ASP A 5 -9.79 -14.66 -13.70
N ALA A 6 -10.54 -14.21 -14.71
CA ALA A 6 -10.10 -13.20 -15.66
C ALA A 6 -9.66 -11.92 -14.95
N ALA A 7 -10.28 -11.59 -13.81
CA ALA A 7 -9.89 -10.44 -12.99
C ALA A 7 -8.53 -10.64 -12.32
N ALA A 8 -8.21 -11.85 -11.87
CA ALA A 8 -6.88 -12.17 -11.33
C ALA A 8 -5.79 -12.10 -12.40
N VAL A 9 -6.10 -12.53 -13.63
CA VAL A 9 -5.19 -12.41 -14.78
C VAL A 9 -4.99 -10.94 -15.16
N GLU A 10 -6.06 -10.16 -15.23
CA GLU A 10 -6.01 -8.72 -15.52
C GLU A 10 -5.17 -7.96 -14.48
N ALA A 11 -5.39 -8.23 -13.18
CA ALA A 11 -4.58 -7.65 -12.10
C ALA A 11 -3.09 -8.02 -12.21
N SER A 12 -2.80 -9.25 -12.65
CA SER A 12 -1.41 -9.71 -12.87
C SER A 12 -0.77 -8.99 -14.06
N VAL A 13 -1.52 -8.76 -15.15
CA VAL A 13 -1.04 -8.01 -16.32
C VAL A 13 -0.80 -6.55 -15.97
N GLU A 14 -1.71 -5.90 -15.24
CA GLU A 14 -1.53 -4.53 -14.77
C GLU A 14 -0.33 -4.39 -13.83
N TYR A 15 -0.10 -5.35 -12.94
CA TYR A 15 1.07 -5.38 -12.07
C TYR A 15 2.37 -5.47 -12.87
N CYS A 16 2.43 -6.36 -13.87
CA CYS A 16 3.56 -6.44 -14.80
C CYS A 16 3.73 -5.14 -15.60
N GLY A 17 2.63 -4.52 -16.05
CA GLY A 17 2.65 -3.23 -16.75
C GLY A 17 3.20 -2.09 -15.89
N LEU A 18 2.85 -2.05 -14.60
CA LEU A 18 3.40 -1.09 -13.65
C LEU A 18 4.92 -1.29 -13.44
N LEU A 19 5.39 -2.53 -13.45
CA LEU A 19 6.81 -2.84 -13.28
C LEU A 19 7.64 -2.64 -14.55
N LEU A 20 7.06 -2.89 -15.73
CA LEU A 20 7.78 -2.91 -17.00
C LEU A 20 7.63 -1.60 -17.80
N ASP A 21 6.45 -0.98 -17.77
CA ASP A 21 6.11 0.21 -18.57
C ASP A 21 5.69 1.41 -17.70
N ALA A 22 5.77 1.23 -16.36
CA ALA A 22 5.42 2.23 -15.36
C ALA A 22 3.98 2.77 -15.46
N GLU A 23 3.07 1.98 -16.01
CA GLU A 23 1.67 2.35 -16.15
C GLU A 23 0.98 2.35 -14.77
N VAL A 24 0.65 3.55 -14.27
CA VAL A 24 0.18 3.74 -12.89
C VAL A 24 -1.31 3.47 -12.74
N THR A 25 -1.76 2.22 -12.83
CA THR A 25 -3.17 1.89 -12.55
C THR A 25 -3.44 1.82 -11.03
N ALA A 26 -4.70 2.04 -10.63
CA ALA A 26 -5.08 1.92 -9.22
C ALA A 26 -4.92 0.48 -8.69
N PRO A 27 -5.32 -0.58 -9.41
CA PRO A 27 -5.13 -1.96 -8.95
C PRO A 27 -3.66 -2.36 -8.82
N ALA A 28 -2.81 -2.01 -9.80
CA ALA A 28 -1.38 -2.33 -9.74
C ALA A 28 -0.69 -1.62 -8.55
N LEU A 29 -1.04 -0.35 -8.32
CA LEU A 29 -0.49 0.43 -7.21
C LEU A 29 -0.97 -0.11 -5.85
N LEU A 30 -2.23 -0.52 -5.74
CA LEU A 30 -2.78 -1.18 -4.55
C LEU A 30 -2.03 -2.49 -4.26
N ALA A 31 -1.83 -3.33 -5.27
CA ALA A 31 -1.13 -4.60 -5.15
C ALA A 31 0.32 -4.41 -4.70
N LEU A 32 1.09 -3.56 -5.39
CA LEU A 32 2.50 -3.32 -5.07
C LEU A 32 2.67 -2.67 -3.69
N THR A 33 1.80 -1.72 -3.32
CA THR A 33 1.86 -1.12 -1.98
C THR A 33 1.53 -2.14 -0.88
N SER A 34 0.56 -3.03 -1.14
CA SER A 34 0.21 -4.09 -0.20
C SER A 34 1.36 -5.08 -0.01
N GLU A 35 2.04 -5.47 -1.09
CA GLU A 35 3.23 -6.32 -1.04
C GLU A 35 4.37 -5.67 -0.26
N ILE A 36 4.65 -4.38 -0.48
CA ILE A 36 5.66 -3.63 0.25
C ILE A 36 5.39 -3.68 1.76
N LEU A 37 4.15 -3.37 2.16
CA LEU A 37 3.76 -3.36 3.58
C LEU A 37 3.70 -4.76 4.18
N TRP A 38 3.36 -5.78 3.38
CA TRP A 38 3.39 -7.17 3.84
C TRP A 38 4.82 -7.61 4.17
N ARG A 39 5.79 -7.25 3.32
CA ARG A 39 7.20 -7.63 3.49
C ARG A 39 7.92 -6.81 4.57
N ARG A 40 7.62 -5.52 4.69
CA ARG A 40 8.37 -4.60 5.57
C ARG A 40 7.61 -4.21 6.84
N GLY A 41 6.34 -4.56 6.95
CA GLY A 41 5.46 -4.08 8.00
C GLY A 41 5.05 -2.63 7.77
N ARG A 42 4.69 -1.93 8.85
CA ARG A 42 4.23 -0.54 8.79
C ARG A 42 5.33 0.40 8.31
N LEU A 43 4.99 1.32 7.40
CA LEU A 43 5.93 2.30 6.87
C LEU A 43 5.30 3.70 6.80
N PRO A 44 6.09 4.78 6.90
CA PRO A 44 5.62 6.12 6.59
C PRO A 44 5.25 6.25 5.10
N VAL A 45 4.22 7.04 4.77
CA VAL A 45 3.80 7.31 3.38
C VAL A 45 4.97 7.67 2.47
N GLY A 46 5.89 8.54 2.95
CA GLY A 46 7.04 8.98 2.16
C GLY A 46 8.02 7.85 1.84
N GLU A 47 8.17 6.86 2.72
CA GLU A 47 9.05 5.70 2.48
C GLU A 47 8.42 4.73 1.48
N ILE A 48 7.11 4.48 1.59
CA ILE A 48 6.35 3.71 0.60
C ILE A 48 6.51 4.34 -0.79
N GLY A 49 6.37 5.66 -0.89
CA GLY A 49 6.55 6.37 -2.16
C GLY A 49 7.94 6.25 -2.77
N LYS A 50 9.00 6.10 -1.96
CA LYS A 50 10.36 5.83 -2.45
C LYS A 50 10.48 4.40 -2.96
N LEU A 51 9.99 3.42 -2.19
CA LEU A 51 10.04 2.02 -2.58
C LEU A 51 9.24 1.75 -3.86
N LEU A 52 8.10 2.43 -4.05
CA LEU A 52 7.34 2.35 -5.28
C LEU A 52 8.13 2.92 -6.48
N GLN A 53 8.82 4.06 -6.33
CA GLN A 53 9.66 4.62 -7.39
C GLN A 53 10.83 3.69 -7.75
N GLU A 54 11.47 3.10 -6.74
CA GLU A 54 12.56 2.14 -6.92
C GLU A 54 12.06 0.86 -7.62
N ALA A 55 10.94 0.30 -7.18
CA ALA A 55 10.37 -0.94 -7.74
C ALA A 55 9.91 -0.78 -9.19
N THR A 56 9.39 0.40 -9.54
CA THR A 56 8.90 0.70 -10.90
C THR A 56 9.96 1.34 -11.80
N SER A 57 11.15 1.65 -11.27
CA SER A 57 12.16 2.46 -11.95
C SER A 57 11.60 3.75 -12.58
N ASN A 58 10.53 4.31 -12.00
CA ASN A 58 9.81 5.45 -12.57
C ASN A 58 10.06 6.72 -11.73
N PRO A 59 10.98 7.60 -12.15
CA PRO A 59 11.23 8.86 -11.44
C PRO A 59 10.05 9.85 -11.51
N ALA A 60 9.14 9.68 -12.48
CA ALA A 60 7.95 10.52 -12.64
C ALA A 60 6.75 10.03 -11.81
N LEU A 61 6.86 8.90 -11.10
CA LEU A 61 5.73 8.28 -10.37
C LEU A 61 5.09 9.25 -9.37
N SER A 62 5.87 10.04 -8.63
CA SER A 62 5.35 11.03 -7.68
C SER A 62 4.47 12.08 -8.36
N GLY A 63 4.83 12.50 -9.58
CA GLY A 63 4.03 13.39 -10.42
C GLY A 63 2.72 12.72 -10.86
N ALA A 64 2.81 11.51 -11.42
CA ALA A 64 1.66 10.75 -11.87
C ALA A 64 0.66 10.47 -10.73
N LEU A 65 1.14 10.14 -9.52
CA LEU A 65 0.31 9.94 -8.33
C LEU A 65 -0.43 11.22 -7.92
N LYS A 66 0.23 12.38 -8.02
CA LYS A 66 -0.39 13.68 -7.72
C LYS A 66 -1.47 14.02 -8.73
N GLU A 67 -1.18 13.83 -10.01
CA GLU A 67 -2.12 14.15 -11.09
C GLU A 67 -3.35 13.24 -11.08
N ARG A 68 -3.15 11.93 -10.95
CA ARG A 68 -4.25 10.93 -11.06
C ARG A 68 -5.03 10.74 -9.76
N PHE A 69 -4.36 10.79 -8.61
CA PHE A 69 -4.95 10.41 -7.32
C PHE A 69 -4.84 11.51 -6.26
N GLY A 70 -4.30 12.68 -6.60
CA GLY A 70 -4.06 13.75 -5.63
C GLY A 70 -2.93 13.45 -4.62
N GLY A 71 -2.10 12.46 -4.92
CA GLY A 71 -0.91 12.05 -4.17
C GLY A 71 -1.08 10.70 -3.45
N LEU A 72 0.05 10.08 -3.07
CA LEU A 72 0.06 8.74 -2.47
C LEU A 72 -0.80 8.64 -1.20
N LYS A 73 -0.76 9.65 -0.32
CA LYS A 73 -1.57 9.64 0.90
C LYS A 73 -3.07 9.54 0.58
N LYS A 74 -3.56 10.35 -0.36
CA LYS A 74 -4.98 10.35 -0.76
C LYS A 74 -5.38 9.04 -1.42
N PHE A 75 -4.49 8.48 -2.25
CA PHE A 75 -4.68 7.14 -2.80
C PHE A 75 -4.86 6.10 -1.69
N LEU A 76 -3.98 6.06 -0.69
CA LEU A 76 -4.09 5.10 0.40
C LEU A 76 -5.37 5.31 1.24
N GLU A 77 -5.79 6.56 1.43
CA GLU A 77 -7.05 6.91 2.11
C GLU A 77 -8.30 6.42 1.36
N SER A 78 -8.22 6.19 0.04
CA SER A 78 -9.36 5.67 -0.74
C SER A 78 -9.55 4.15 -0.62
N PHE A 79 -8.66 3.42 0.08
CA PHE A 79 -8.77 1.98 0.30
C PHE A 79 -8.75 1.63 1.81
N PRO A 80 -9.76 2.05 2.59
CA PRO A 80 -9.80 1.83 4.05
C PRO A 80 -9.88 0.34 4.44
N ASP A 81 -10.38 -0.51 3.54
CA ASP A 81 -10.43 -1.96 3.75
C ASP A 81 -9.05 -2.62 3.60
N HIS A 82 -8.09 -1.93 3.00
CA HIS A 82 -6.73 -2.43 2.76
C HIS A 82 -5.69 -1.75 3.65
N PHE A 83 -5.85 -0.44 3.89
CA PHE A 83 -4.87 0.36 4.61
C PHE A 83 -5.48 1.10 5.79
N VAL A 84 -4.72 1.16 6.89
CA VAL A 84 -5.03 2.01 8.04
C VAL A 84 -3.92 3.03 8.19
N LEU A 85 -4.28 4.32 8.18
CA LEU A 85 -3.32 5.41 8.33
C LEU A 85 -3.39 5.96 9.75
N GLY A 86 -2.24 6.01 10.43
CA GLY A 86 -2.12 6.60 11.76
C GLY A 86 -2.32 8.12 11.74
N ARG A 87 -2.73 8.68 12.88
CA ARG A 87 -2.89 10.14 13.04
C ARG A 87 -1.70 10.85 13.68
N SER A 88 -0.63 10.12 13.97
CA SER A 88 0.55 10.64 14.67
C SER A 88 1.30 11.74 13.89
N HIS A 89 1.22 11.77 12.56
CA HIS A 89 1.83 12.82 11.74
C HIS A 89 0.95 13.22 10.55
N ARG A 90 0.54 14.50 10.49
CA ARG A 90 -0.43 15.03 9.51
C ARG A 90 -0.02 14.80 8.04
N PHE A 91 1.28 14.88 7.73
CA PHE A 91 1.79 14.89 6.35
C PHE A 91 2.53 13.60 5.96
N ASN A 92 2.83 12.72 6.91
CA ASN A 92 3.60 11.50 6.68
C ASN A 92 3.20 10.45 7.72
N PRO A 93 1.91 10.07 7.73
CA PRO A 93 1.43 9.10 8.70
C PRO A 93 2.09 7.73 8.46
N LEU A 94 2.18 6.92 9.51
CA LEU A 94 2.46 5.50 9.36
C LEU A 94 1.25 4.82 8.72
N VAL A 95 1.51 3.95 7.76
CA VAL A 95 0.53 3.16 7.06
C VAL A 95 0.69 1.70 7.48
N TYR A 96 -0.44 1.06 7.76
CA TYR A 96 -0.54 -0.33 8.17
C TYR A 96 -1.39 -1.08 7.17
N LEU A 97 -1.15 -2.39 6.99
CA LEU A 97 -2.12 -3.25 6.35
C LEU A 97 -3.30 -3.48 7.30
N ARG A 98 -4.53 -3.32 6.80
CA ARG A 98 -5.74 -3.60 7.58
C ARG A 98 -5.78 -5.05 8.06
N ALA A 99 -5.34 -5.98 7.20
CA ALA A 99 -5.29 -7.41 7.50
C ALA A 99 -4.30 -7.77 8.62
N SER A 100 -3.31 -6.92 8.91
CA SER A 100 -2.36 -7.15 10.01
C SER A 100 -2.83 -6.58 11.36
N LEU A 101 -4.04 -6.02 11.44
CA LEU A 101 -4.57 -5.36 12.63
C LEU A 101 -5.92 -5.93 13.02
N ASP A 102 -6.11 -6.19 14.32
CA ASP A 102 -7.42 -6.45 14.88
C ASP A 102 -8.24 -5.14 15.06
N GLU A 103 -9.52 -5.26 15.39
CA GLU A 103 -10.42 -4.13 15.59
C GLU A 103 -10.02 -3.21 16.76
N ALA A 104 -9.32 -3.72 17.76
CA ALA A 104 -8.84 -2.89 18.86
C ALA A 104 -7.65 -2.04 18.42
N ASP A 105 -6.71 -2.62 17.68
CA ASP A 105 -5.54 -1.95 17.15
C ASP A 105 -5.89 -0.92 16.09
N VAL A 106 -6.87 -1.19 15.22
CA VAL A 106 -7.36 -0.17 14.27
C VAL A 106 -7.91 1.04 15.00
N ARG A 107 -8.74 0.84 16.03
CA ARG A 107 -9.25 1.95 16.85
C ARG A 107 -8.13 2.75 17.50
N ARG A 108 -7.08 2.08 18.00
CA ARG A 108 -5.90 2.75 18.59
C ARG A 108 -5.15 3.59 17.55
N VAL A 109 -4.87 3.03 16.38
CA VAL A 109 -4.14 3.72 15.30
C VAL A 109 -4.91 4.96 14.84
N LEU A 110 -6.22 4.84 14.65
CA LEU A 110 -7.09 5.96 14.27
C LEU A 110 -7.24 7.01 15.38
N ALA A 111 -7.08 6.63 16.65
CA ALA A 111 -6.98 7.56 17.77
C ALA A 111 -5.58 8.20 17.92
N GLY A 112 -4.61 7.83 17.09
CA GLY A 112 -3.24 8.34 17.12
C GLY A 112 -2.26 7.55 18.01
N GLY A 113 -2.70 6.41 18.56
CA GLY A 113 -1.86 5.48 19.31
C GLY A 113 -1.12 4.47 18.42
N THR A 114 -0.35 3.59 19.06
CA THR A 114 0.34 2.47 18.40
C THR A 114 -0.36 1.13 18.69
N PRO A 115 -0.36 0.18 17.73
CA PRO A 115 -0.83 -1.19 17.97
C PRO A 115 -0.06 -1.86 19.11
N ALA A 116 -0.73 -2.73 19.87
CA ALA A 116 -0.13 -3.41 21.01
C ALA A 116 0.96 -4.42 20.63
N GLY A 117 0.92 -4.98 19.42
CA GLY A 117 1.84 -6.01 18.92
C GLY A 117 2.97 -5.50 18.01
N GLY A 118 3.38 -4.23 18.11
CA GLY A 118 4.34 -3.62 17.19
C GLY A 118 5.79 -4.08 17.35
N GLY A 119 6.14 -5.29 16.89
CA GLY A 119 7.52 -5.72 16.72
C GLY A 119 7.66 -7.06 15.99
N GLY A 120 8.17 -7.01 14.76
CA GLY A 120 8.86 -8.13 14.09
C GLY A 120 7.99 -9.06 13.24
N GLY A 121 8.26 -9.10 11.94
CA GLY A 121 7.81 -10.16 11.06
C GLY A 121 8.52 -11.49 11.30
N GLY A 122 8.04 -12.53 10.64
CA GLY A 122 8.68 -13.84 10.58
C GLY A 122 7.68 -14.91 10.20
N GLY A 123 7.77 -15.38 8.96
CA GLY A 123 6.88 -16.41 8.42
C GLY A 123 7.11 -17.81 8.99
N GLY A 124 6.24 -18.70 8.55
CA GLY A 124 6.31 -20.15 8.73
C GLY A 124 4.92 -20.69 8.38
N GLY A 125 4.75 -21.64 7.48
CA GLY A 125 5.63 -22.42 6.61
C GLY A 125 4.70 -23.31 5.79
#